data_AF-A0A2D4JPD5-F1
#
_entry.id   AF-A0A2D4JPD5-F1
#
_cell.length_a   1.000
_cell.length_b   1.000
_cell.length_c   1.000
_cell.angle_alpha   90.00
_cell.angle_beta   90.00
_cell.angle_gamma   90.00
#
_symmetry.space_group_name_H-M   'P 1'
#
loop_
_entity.id
_entity.type
_entity.pdbx_description
1 polymer ?
#
loop_
_entity_poly.entity_id
_entity_poly.type
_entity_poly.pdbx_seq_one_letter_code
_entity_poly.pdbx_strand_id
1 'polypeptide(L)'
;ALQRQGKLFGAAEVQRFNRDVDETISWIKEKEQLMASDDFGRDLASVQALLRKHEGLERDLAALEDKVKALGAEADRLQESHPLNASQIHVKREELIANWEQIRTRAAERHARLNDSYRLQRFLADFRDLTSW
;
A
#
# COMPACT_ATOMS: atom_id res chain seq x y z
N ALA A 1 -2.37 44.10 2.26
CA ALA A 1 -1.15 43.27 2.46
C ALA A 1 -1.46 41.95 3.16
N LEU A 2 -2.11 41.96 4.33
CA LEU A 2 -2.46 40.76 5.13
C LEU A 2 -3.28 39.69 4.38
N GLN A 3 -4.28 40.09 3.60
CA GLN A 3 -5.14 39.15 2.85
C GLN A 3 -4.41 38.44 1.69
N ARG A 4 -3.30 39.02 1.19
CA ARG A 4 -2.47 38.43 0.13
C ARG A 4 -1.47 37.42 0.74
N GLN A 5 -0.94 37.71 1.93
CA GLN A 5 -0.11 36.79 2.70
C GLN A 5 -0.87 35.54 3.16
N GLY A 6 -2.10 35.69 3.69
CA GLY A 6 -2.93 34.54 4.10
C GLY A 6 -3.31 33.61 2.94
N LYS A 7 -3.62 34.17 1.76
CA LYS A 7 -3.89 33.38 0.54
C LYS A 7 -2.66 32.64 0.01
N LEU A 8 -1.47 33.24 0.11
CA LEU A 8 -0.22 32.60 -0.31
C LEU A 8 0.18 31.46 0.63
N PHE A 9 -0.03 31.63 1.94
CA PHE A 9 0.28 30.60 2.93
C PHE A 9 -0.66 29.39 2.80
N GLY A 10 -1.97 29.63 2.64
CA GLY A 10 -2.94 28.55 2.41
C GLY A 10 -2.74 27.80 1.10
N ALA A 11 -2.33 28.50 0.04
CA ALA A 11 -1.95 27.84 -1.21
C ALA A 11 -0.72 26.93 -1.04
N ALA A 12 0.26 27.31 -0.21
CA ALA A 12 1.45 26.50 0.02
C ALA A 12 1.14 25.19 0.76
N GLU A 13 0.22 25.22 1.73
CA GLU A 13 -0.22 24.02 2.48
C GLU A 13 -0.91 23.00 1.57
N VAL A 14 -1.87 23.45 0.75
CA VAL A 14 -2.59 22.57 -0.19
C VAL A 14 -1.64 21.97 -1.23
N GLN A 15 -0.67 22.75 -1.71
CA GLN A 15 0.34 22.25 -2.66
C GLN A 15 1.28 21.23 -2.02
N ARG A 16 1.65 21.41 -0.74
CA ARG A 16 2.43 20.41 -0.01
C ARG A 16 1.64 19.11 0.16
N PHE A 17 0.38 19.20 0.61
CA PHE A 17 -0.49 18.04 0.73
C PHE A 17 -0.60 17.26 -0.58
N ASN A 18 -0.87 17.95 -1.70
CA ASN A 18 -0.97 17.29 -3.00
C ASN A 18 0.31 16.53 -3.38
N ARG A 19 1.48 17.12 -3.13
CA ARG A 19 2.78 16.47 -3.38
C ARG A 19 2.97 15.24 -2.49
N ASP A 20 2.67 15.36 -1.19
CA ASP A 20 2.84 14.27 -0.24
C ASP A 20 1.90 13.09 -0.58
N VAL A 21 0.70 13.38 -1.09
CA VAL A 21 -0.21 12.38 -1.66
C VAL A 21 0.38 11.74 -2.93
N ASP A 22 0.86 12.54 -3.89
CA ASP A 22 1.43 12.04 -5.15
C ASP A 22 2.65 11.13 -4.92
N GLU A 23 3.53 11.51 -4.00
CA GLU A 23 4.67 10.69 -3.59
C GLU A 23 4.21 9.38 -2.95
N THR A 24 3.18 9.43 -2.10
CA THR A 24 2.63 8.23 -1.45
C THR A 24 1.96 7.29 -2.46
N ILE A 25 1.19 7.82 -3.41
CA ILE A 25 0.61 7.04 -4.51
C ILE A 25 1.70 6.43 -5.38
N SER A 26 2.76 7.17 -5.68
CA SER A 26 3.89 6.65 -6.46
C SER A 26 4.56 5.48 -5.74
N TRP A 27 4.77 5.61 -4.43
CA TRP A 27 5.33 4.54 -3.61
C TRP A 27 4.42 3.31 -3.56
N ILE A 28 3.10 3.51 -3.44
CA ILE A 28 2.11 2.42 -3.54
C ILE A 28 2.26 1.69 -4.88
N LYS A 29 2.28 2.41 -6.00
CA LYS A 29 2.42 1.82 -7.34
C LYS A 29 3.73 1.04 -7.51
N GLU A 30 4.83 1.53 -6.95
CA GLU A 30 6.10 0.79 -6.93
C GLU A 30 5.97 -0.54 -6.18
N LYS A 31 5.31 -0.56 -5.01
CA LYS A 31 5.06 -1.78 -4.25
C LYS A 31 4.13 -2.75 -4.98
N GLU A 32 3.11 -2.24 -5.68
CA GLU A 32 2.26 -3.05 -6.55
C GLU A 32 3.06 -3.74 -7.67
N GLN A 33 3.98 -3.02 -8.31
CA GLN A 33 4.84 -3.60 -9.36
C GLN A 33 5.74 -4.71 -8.81
N LEU A 34 6.28 -4.54 -7.60
CA LEU A 34 7.06 -5.59 -6.93
C LEU A 34 6.23 -6.84 -6.60
N MET A 35 4.91 -6.71 -6.46
CA MET A 35 3.97 -7.80 -6.23
C MET A 35 3.43 -8.46 -7.49
N ALA A 36 3.61 -7.87 -8.67
CA ALA A 36 2.97 -8.29 -9.92
C ALA A 36 3.43 -9.66 -10.45
N SER A 37 4.45 -10.27 -9.85
CA SER A 37 4.94 -11.60 -10.23
C SER A 37 3.94 -12.70 -9.86
N ASP A 38 3.51 -13.53 -10.81
CA ASP A 38 2.72 -14.73 -10.52
C ASP A 38 3.57 -15.94 -10.06
N ASP A 39 4.77 -15.70 -9.52
CA ASP A 39 5.58 -16.75 -8.89
C ASP A 39 5.06 -17.07 -7.48
N PHE A 40 4.66 -18.32 -7.29
CA PHE A 40 4.16 -18.89 -6.04
C PHE A 40 5.01 -20.07 -5.54
N GLY A 41 6.22 -20.27 -6.08
CA GLY A 41 7.15 -21.31 -5.65
C GLY A 41 6.79 -22.70 -6.16
N ARG A 42 7.81 -23.52 -6.40
CA ARG A 42 7.69 -24.88 -6.99
C ARG A 42 8.05 -26.01 -6.02
N ASP A 43 8.58 -25.65 -4.87
CA ASP A 43 9.03 -26.55 -3.81
C ASP A 43 8.95 -25.83 -2.45
N LEU A 44 9.05 -26.58 -1.35
CA LEU A 44 8.85 -26.03 -0.01
C LEU A 44 9.82 -24.87 0.30
N ALA A 45 11.08 -24.97 -0.14
CA ALA A 45 12.10 -23.96 0.12
C ALA A 45 11.81 -22.64 -0.61
N SER A 46 11.43 -22.71 -1.90
CA SER A 46 11.07 -21.54 -2.70
C SER A 46 9.82 -20.84 -2.17
N VAL A 47 8.78 -21.57 -1.79
CA VAL A 47 7.58 -20.96 -1.20
C VAL A 47 7.89 -20.26 0.13
N GLN A 48 8.70 -20.88 1.00
CA GLN A 48 9.12 -20.26 2.25
C GLN A 48 9.93 -18.98 2.03
N ALA A 49 10.79 -18.93 1.01
CA ALA A 49 11.52 -17.71 0.65
C ALA A 49 10.57 -16.61 0.17
N LEU A 50 9.57 -16.94 -0.65
CA LEU A 50 8.56 -16.00 -1.13
C LEU A 50 7.69 -15.47 0.02
N LEU A 51 7.29 -16.32 0.97
CA LEU A 51 6.57 -15.90 2.18
C LEU A 51 7.39 -14.90 3.01
N ARG A 52 8.66 -15.18 3.28
CA ARG A 52 9.54 -14.23 4.00
C ARG A 52 9.69 -12.89 3.27
N LYS A 53 9.77 -12.91 1.94
CA LYS A 53 9.77 -11.68 1.14
C LYS A 53 8.44 -10.93 1.28
N HIS A 54 7.32 -11.66 1.30
CA HIS A 54 6.00 -11.08 1.48
C HIS A 54 5.81 -10.47 2.88
N GLU A 55 6.32 -11.08 3.95
CA GLU A 55 6.35 -10.48 5.29
C GLU A 55 7.08 -9.13 5.30
N GLY A 56 8.16 -8.99 4.52
CA GLY A 56 8.86 -7.71 4.35
C GLY A 56 7.96 -6.65 3.72
N LEU A 57 7.21 -7.03 2.69
CA LEU A 57 6.22 -6.16 2.08
C LEU A 57 5.09 -5.78 3.05
N GLU A 58 4.58 -6.71 3.85
CA GLU A 58 3.51 -6.42 4.82
C GLU A 58 3.95 -5.37 5.86
N ARG A 59 5.23 -5.36 6.25
CA ARG A 59 5.78 -4.29 7.10
C ARG A 59 5.80 -2.94 6.39
N ASP A 60 6.19 -2.91 5.11
CA ASP A 60 6.14 -1.70 4.30
C ASP A 60 4.70 -1.18 4.17
N LEU A 61 3.72 -2.08 3.99
CA LEU A 61 2.31 -1.73 3.94
C LEU A 61 1.81 -1.16 5.27
N ALA A 62 2.23 -1.71 6.42
CA ALA A 62 1.88 -1.15 7.72
C ALA A 62 2.36 0.31 7.87
N ALA A 63 3.59 0.62 7.43
CA ALA A 63 4.10 1.99 7.43
C ALA A 63 3.33 2.92 6.46
N LEU A 64 2.92 2.39 5.31
CA LEU A 64 2.05 3.10 4.37
C LEU A 64 0.66 3.39 4.97
N GLU A 65 0.10 2.46 5.73
CA GLU A 65 -1.20 2.62 6.38
C GLU A 65 -1.21 3.85 7.31
N ASP A 66 -0.18 3.97 8.15
CA ASP A 66 -0.02 5.10 9.06
C ASP A 66 0.11 6.43 8.28
N LYS A 67 0.85 6.42 7.16
CA LYS A 67 1.00 7.60 6.30
C LYS A 67 -0.31 7.98 5.60
N VAL A 68 -1.08 7.02 5.12
CA VAL A 68 -2.40 7.25 4.51
C VAL A 68 -3.37 7.83 5.53
N LYS A 69 -3.38 7.32 6.76
CA LYS A 69 -4.19 7.88 7.86
C LYS A 69 -3.80 9.32 8.18
N ALA A 70 -2.50 9.62 8.27
CA ALA A 70 -2.01 10.96 8.53
C ALA A 70 -2.42 11.95 7.42
N LEU A 71 -2.27 11.56 6.15
CA LEU A 71 -2.70 12.38 5.01
C LEU A 71 -4.22 12.54 4.96
N GLY A 72 -4.99 11.52 5.35
CA GLY A 72 -6.45 11.63 5.48
C GLY A 72 -6.86 12.68 6.52
N ALA A 73 -6.25 12.66 7.71
CA ALA A 73 -6.51 13.66 8.74
C ALA A 73 -6.06 15.08 8.32
N GLU A 74 -4.94 15.19 7.59
CA GLU A 74 -4.49 16.46 7.01
C GLU A 74 -5.48 16.99 5.96
N ALA A 75 -6.00 16.12 5.09
CA ALA A 75 -7.02 16.49 4.11
C ALA A 75 -8.29 17.04 4.76
N ASP A 76 -8.74 16.46 5.87
CA ASP A 76 -9.93 16.93 6.60
C ASP A 76 -9.69 18.32 7.19
N ARG A 77 -8.54 18.54 7.84
CA ARG A 77 -8.15 19.86 8.34
C ARG A 77 -8.05 20.91 7.23
N LEU A 78 -7.45 20.55 6.09
CA LEU A 78 -7.27 21.49 4.97
C LEU A 78 -8.58 21.83 4.27
N GLN A 79 -9.56 20.92 4.25
CA GLN A 79 -10.90 21.21 3.74
C GLN A 79 -11.63 22.26 4.59
N GLU A 80 -11.48 22.18 5.91
CA GLU A 80 -12.05 23.17 6.84
C GLU A 80 -11.38 24.55 6.71
N SER A 81 -10.05 24.58 6.63
CA SER A 81 -9.28 25.83 6.57
C SER A 81 -9.28 26.48 5.19
N HIS A 82 -9.47 25.70 4.12
CA HIS A 82 -9.44 26.17 2.73
C HIS A 82 -10.68 25.76 1.92
N PRO A 83 -11.88 26.31 2.21
CA PRO A 83 -13.14 25.89 1.57
C PRO A 83 -13.14 25.97 0.04
N LEU A 84 -12.39 26.92 -0.54
CA LEU A 84 -12.27 27.07 -2.00
C LEU A 84 -11.55 25.89 -2.67
N ASN A 85 -10.69 25.19 -1.94
CA ASN A 85 -9.93 24.02 -2.43
C ASN A 85 -10.51 22.70 -1.91
N ALA A 86 -11.53 22.74 -1.05
CA ALA A 86 -12.03 21.55 -0.35
C ALA A 86 -12.43 20.42 -1.29
N SER A 87 -13.12 20.73 -2.39
CA SER A 87 -13.48 19.74 -3.42
C SER A 87 -12.25 19.07 -4.05
N GLN A 88 -11.21 19.84 -4.39
CA GLN A 88 -9.97 19.30 -4.95
C GLN A 88 -9.24 18.41 -3.94
N ILE A 89 -9.15 18.86 -2.69
CA ILE A 89 -8.51 18.11 -1.59
C ILE A 89 -9.24 16.79 -1.35
N HIS A 90 -10.58 16.81 -1.37
CA HIS A 90 -11.40 15.62 -1.23
C HIS A 90 -11.13 14.63 -2.37
N VAL A 91 -11.17 15.07 -3.63
CA VAL A 91 -10.84 14.21 -4.78
C VAL A 91 -9.45 13.60 -4.65
N LYS A 92 -8.47 14.38 -4.20
CA LYS A 92 -7.09 13.91 -4.03
C LYS A 92 -6.95 12.88 -2.91
N ARG A 93 -7.68 13.08 -1.81
CA ARG A 93 -7.80 12.11 -0.71
C ARG A 93 -8.44 10.80 -1.19
N GLU A 94 -9.53 10.87 -1.94
CA GLU A 94 -10.20 9.67 -2.46
C GLU A 94 -9.30 8.89 -3.43
N GLU A 95 -8.50 9.58 -4.26
CA GLU A 95 -7.49 8.94 -5.10
C GLU A 95 -6.49 8.14 -4.26
N LEU A 96 -5.96 8.72 -3.17
CA LEU A 96 -5.04 8.04 -2.26
C LEU A 96 -5.69 6.79 -1.64
N ILE A 97 -6.91 6.93 -1.11
CA ILE A 97 -7.65 5.83 -0.47
C ILE A 97 -7.92 4.70 -1.46
N ALA A 98 -8.33 5.02 -2.69
CA ALA A 98 -8.58 4.02 -3.72
C ALA A 98 -7.32 3.22 -4.07
N ASN A 99 -6.18 3.88 -4.26
CA ASN A 99 -4.90 3.19 -4.50
C ASN A 99 -4.48 2.34 -3.29
N TRP A 100 -4.72 2.83 -2.07
CA TRP A 100 -4.41 2.12 -0.83
C TRP A 100 -5.24 0.83 -0.67
N GLU A 101 -6.56 0.89 -0.89
CA GLU A 101 -7.41 -0.30 -0.80
C GLU A 101 -7.12 -1.32 -1.91
N GLN A 102 -6.71 -0.84 -3.10
CA GLN A 102 -6.29 -1.72 -4.19
C GLN A 102 -5.04 -2.53 -3.81
N ILE A 103 -3.98 -1.89 -3.32
CA ILE A 103 -2.75 -2.60 -2.95
C ILE A 103 -2.97 -3.56 -1.78
N ARG A 104 -3.81 -3.20 -0.80
CA ARG A 104 -4.18 -4.10 0.31
C ARG A 104 -4.87 -5.36 -0.19
N THR A 105 -5.82 -5.21 -1.11
CA THR A 105 -6.54 -6.33 -1.72
C THR A 105 -5.57 -7.26 -2.44
N ARG A 106 -4.70 -6.71 -3.30
CA ARG A 106 -3.68 -7.48 -4.02
C ARG A 106 -2.70 -8.20 -3.08
N ALA A 107 -2.28 -7.54 -2.01
CA ALA A 107 -1.37 -8.12 -1.03
C ALA A 107 -2.03 -9.31 -0.32
N ALA A 108 -3.28 -9.15 0.13
CA ALA A 108 -4.04 -10.23 0.77
C ALA A 108 -4.26 -11.43 -0.17
N GLU A 109 -4.63 -11.19 -1.43
CA GLU A 109 -4.77 -12.24 -2.45
C GLU A 109 -3.46 -12.99 -2.69
N ARG A 110 -2.35 -12.25 -2.81
CA ARG A 110 -1.01 -12.83 -2.97
C ARG A 110 -0.64 -13.71 -1.77
N HIS A 111 -0.88 -13.22 -0.55
CA HIS A 111 -0.58 -13.97 0.67
C HIS A 111 -1.40 -15.27 0.74
N ALA A 112 -2.69 -15.22 0.39
CA ALA A 112 -3.55 -16.40 0.34
C ALA A 112 -2.98 -17.45 -0.64
N ARG A 113 -2.62 -17.05 -1.86
CA ARG A 113 -2.03 -17.95 -2.87
C ARG A 113 -0.69 -18.54 -2.44
N LEU A 114 0.18 -17.75 -1.80
CA LEU A 114 1.45 -18.25 -1.25
C LEU A 114 1.22 -19.29 -0.14
N ASN A 115 0.23 -19.07 0.73
CA ASN A 115 -0.13 -20.02 1.78
C ASN A 115 -0.71 -21.33 1.22
N ASP A 116 -1.53 -21.25 0.17
CA ASP A 116 -2.06 -22.44 -0.50
C ASP A 116 -0.94 -23.24 -1.17
N SER A 117 -0.02 -22.57 -1.87
CA SER A 117 1.18 -23.21 -2.41
C SER A 117 2.02 -23.85 -1.31
N TYR A 118 2.22 -23.17 -0.18
CA TYR A 118 2.98 -23.70 0.96
C TYR A 118 2.37 -25.00 1.50
N ARG A 119 1.05 -25.02 1.70
CA ARG A 119 0.32 -26.21 2.17
C ARG A 119 0.47 -27.37 1.20
N LEU A 120 0.32 -27.12 -0.10
CA LEU A 120 0.50 -28.14 -1.13
C LEU A 120 1.93 -28.69 -1.14
N GLN A 121 2.94 -27.82 -1.16
CA GLN A 121 4.34 -28.24 -1.22
C GLN A 121 4.77 -28.99 0.04
N ARG A 122 4.25 -28.59 1.21
CA ARG A 122 4.47 -29.32 2.46
C ARG A 122 3.88 -30.72 2.40
N PHE A 123 2.63 -30.87 1.97
CA PHE A 123 2.00 -32.17 1.79
C PHE A 123 2.79 -33.07 0.82
N LEU A 124 3.25 -32.54 -0.30
CA LEU A 124 4.05 -33.29 -1.29
C LEU A 124 5.45 -33.66 -0.77
N ALA A 125 6.04 -32.85 0.10
CA ALA A 125 7.30 -33.19 0.77
C ALA A 125 7.08 -34.33 1.76
N ASP A 126 6.10 -34.18 2.66
CA ASP A 126 5.76 -35.18 3.67
C ASP A 126 5.42 -36.54 3.02
N PHE A 127 4.65 -36.55 1.94
CA PHE A 127 4.31 -37.76 1.19
C PHE A 127 5.54 -38.44 0.57
N ARG A 128 6.46 -37.67 -0.02
CA ARG A 128 7.70 -38.23 -0.59
C ARG A 128 8.53 -38.90 0.49
N ASP A 129 8.69 -38.23 1.63
CA ASP A 129 9.42 -38.76 2.77
C ASP A 129 8.81 -40.08 3.25
N LEU A 130 7.48 -40.14 3.38
CA LEU A 130 6.73 -41.36 3.72
C LEU A 130 6.90 -42.51 2.71
N THR A 131 6.89 -42.21 1.40
CA THR A 131 7.04 -43.24 0.34
C THR A 131 8.49 -43.65 0.08
N SER A 132 9.46 -42.91 0.62
CA SER A 132 10.89 -43.21 0.49
C SER A 132 11.42 -44.14 1.58
N TRP A 133 10.57 -44.50 2.55
CA TRP A 133 10.84 -45.45 3.63
C TRP A 133 10.54 -46.89 3.23
#